data_AF-A0AAI9MYJ2-F1
#
_entry.id   AF-A0AAI9MYJ2-F1
#
_cell.length_a   1.000
_cell.length_b   1.000
_cell.length_c   1.000
_cell.angle_alpha   90.00
_cell.angle_beta   90.00
_cell.angle_gamma   90.00
#
_symmetry.space_group_name_H-M   'P 1'
#
loop_
_entity.id
_entity.type
_entity.pdbx_description
1 polymer ?
#
loop_
_entity_poly.entity_id
_entity_poly.type
_entity_poly.pdbx_seq_one_letter_code
_entity_poly.pdbx_strand_id
1 'polypeptide(L)'
;MSTTFIENSSIAFASNNNGESWQISQKKGMLTGITGAVSGLGATVKLKGDMTFDIISLESSSTYNKLLNEYKFGGGVSGFFTWIGLSVNAEVHKEEIHEVLEQLQNSQKVTGRVTIDMNVTGLYPNVEVTAMAYVNVLQIENSTGNTFRIASAGNPIDDTGATDENGNDLPTKDNNSVIYL
;
A
#
# COMPACT_ATOMS: atom_id res chain seq x y z
N MET A 1 16.67 4.24 -9.25
CA MET A 1 15.85 3.01 -9.27
C MET A 1 14.43 3.41 -9.60
N SER A 2 13.73 2.66 -10.47
CA SER A 2 12.34 2.91 -10.82
C SER A 2 11.42 2.00 -10.01
N THR A 3 10.29 2.50 -9.54
CA THR A 3 9.23 1.68 -8.92
C THR A 3 8.18 1.35 -9.96
N THR A 4 7.89 0.07 -10.15
CA THR A 4 6.79 -0.38 -11.02
C THR A 4 5.57 -0.64 -10.17
N PHE A 5 4.42 -0.04 -10.49
CA PHE A 5 3.19 -0.23 -9.72
C PHE A 5 2.27 -1.23 -10.42
N ILE A 6 1.96 -2.34 -9.75
CA ILE A 6 1.02 -3.36 -10.22
C ILE A 6 -0.25 -3.24 -9.39
N GLU A 7 -1.39 -3.12 -10.07
CA GLU A 7 -2.68 -3.07 -9.41
C GLU A 7 -3.06 -4.43 -8.86
N ASN A 8 -3.53 -4.45 -7.60
CA ASN A 8 -3.97 -5.65 -6.91
C ASN A 8 -5.50 -5.70 -6.81
N SER A 9 -6.10 -4.58 -6.43
CA SER A 9 -7.53 -4.46 -6.20
C SER A 9 -7.99 -3.02 -6.30
N SER A 10 -9.30 -2.80 -6.52
CA SER A 10 -9.89 -1.47 -6.64
C SER A 10 -11.26 -1.39 -5.98
N ILE A 11 -11.54 -0.25 -5.37
CA ILE A 11 -12.84 0.14 -4.83
C ILE A 11 -13.24 1.45 -5.50
N ALA A 12 -14.47 1.52 -6.02
CA ALA A 12 -15.04 2.75 -6.55
C ALA A 12 -16.21 3.20 -5.67
N PHE A 13 -16.31 4.49 -5.41
CA PHE A 13 -17.45 5.08 -4.72
C PHE A 13 -17.78 6.47 -5.27
N ALA A 14 -19.04 6.88 -5.14
CA ALA A 14 -19.53 8.18 -5.58
C ALA A 14 -19.89 9.04 -4.37
N SER A 15 -19.56 10.34 -4.41
CA SER A 15 -20.12 11.30 -3.44
C SER A 15 -21.59 11.57 -3.77
N ASN A 16 -22.42 11.75 -2.74
CA ASN A 16 -23.86 11.87 -2.91
C ASN A 16 -24.34 13.22 -3.46
N ASN A 17 -23.52 14.28 -3.41
CA ASN A 17 -24.03 15.63 -3.53
C ASN A 17 -23.63 16.41 -4.80
N ASN A 18 -22.58 16.04 -5.53
CA ASN A 18 -22.11 16.81 -6.70
C ASN A 18 -21.70 15.99 -7.93
N GLY A 19 -21.90 14.67 -7.94
CA GLY A 19 -21.46 13.82 -9.05
C GLY A 19 -19.93 13.63 -9.10
N GLU A 20 -19.21 14.07 -8.07
CA GLU A 20 -17.80 13.74 -7.88
C GLU A 20 -17.68 12.28 -7.42
N SER A 21 -17.03 11.47 -8.24
CA SER A 21 -16.71 10.08 -7.96
C SER A 21 -15.22 9.92 -7.72
N TRP A 22 -14.89 8.92 -6.91
CA TRP A 22 -13.53 8.55 -6.57
C TRP A 22 -13.34 7.06 -6.78
N GLN A 23 -12.19 6.71 -7.34
CA GLN A 23 -11.71 5.34 -7.42
C GLN A 23 -10.41 5.23 -6.63
N ILE A 24 -10.34 4.23 -5.76
CA ILE A 24 -9.17 3.90 -4.96
C ILE A 24 -8.70 2.53 -5.42
N SER A 25 -7.50 2.46 -6.00
CA SER A 25 -6.85 1.21 -6.38
C SER A 25 -5.66 0.94 -5.46
N GLN A 26 -5.64 -0.21 -4.78
CA GLN A 26 -4.46 -0.67 -4.07
C GLN A 26 -3.45 -1.22 -5.08
N LYS A 27 -2.22 -0.72 -5.01
CA LYS A 27 -1.12 -1.11 -5.89
C LYS A 27 0.09 -1.56 -5.09
N LYS A 28 0.74 -2.62 -5.56
CA LYS A 28 2.07 -3.03 -5.12
C LYS A 28 3.11 -2.24 -5.91
N GLY A 29 3.83 -1.36 -5.22
CA GLY A 29 5.02 -0.69 -5.74
C GLY A 29 6.21 -1.63 -5.64
N MET A 30 6.57 -2.26 -6.75
CA MET A 30 7.70 -3.19 -6.85
C MET A 30 9.01 -2.41 -6.67
N LEU A 31 9.78 -2.81 -5.67
CA LEU A 31 11.03 -2.17 -5.29
C LEU A 31 12.18 -2.74 -6.12
N THR A 32 12.28 -2.29 -7.38
CA THR A 32 13.33 -2.72 -8.33
C THR A 32 14.72 -2.65 -7.70
N GLY A 33 15.42 -3.78 -7.69
CA GLY A 33 16.77 -3.92 -7.13
C GLY A 33 16.82 -4.57 -5.74
N ILE A 34 15.67 -4.74 -5.07
CA ILE A 34 15.58 -5.53 -3.83
C ILE A 34 14.97 -6.89 -4.17
N THR A 35 15.82 -7.81 -4.61
CA THR A 35 15.42 -9.16 -5.01
C THR A 35 16.31 -10.24 -4.41
N GLY A 36 15.80 -11.47 -4.37
CA GLY A 36 16.55 -12.64 -3.92
C GLY A 36 15.98 -13.92 -4.50
N ALA A 37 16.85 -14.86 -4.86
CA ALA A 37 16.44 -16.19 -5.29
C ALA A 37 16.20 -17.09 -4.06
N VAL A 38 15.06 -17.76 -4.02
CA VAL A 38 14.76 -18.78 -3.00
C VAL A 38 14.28 -20.04 -3.69
N SER A 39 14.89 -21.18 -3.36
CA SER A 39 14.59 -22.46 -3.98
C SER A 39 14.32 -23.52 -2.93
N GLY A 40 13.20 -24.23 -3.09
CA GLY A 40 12.76 -25.28 -2.19
C GLY A 40 11.76 -24.82 -1.13
N LEU A 41 10.87 -25.75 -0.77
CA LEU A 41 9.84 -25.53 0.23
C LEU A 41 10.47 -25.22 1.60
N GLY A 42 10.13 -24.08 2.17
CA GLY A 42 10.63 -23.67 3.49
C GLY A 42 12.04 -23.07 3.48
N ALA A 43 12.73 -23.06 2.33
CA ALA A 43 13.98 -22.31 2.18
C ALA A 43 13.69 -20.82 2.40
N THR A 44 14.66 -20.10 2.95
CA THR A 44 14.50 -18.67 3.24
C THR A 44 15.61 -17.86 2.59
N VAL A 45 15.24 -16.69 2.08
CA VAL A 45 16.18 -15.67 1.61
C VAL A 45 15.86 -14.35 2.32
N LYS A 46 16.90 -13.60 2.69
CA LYS A 46 16.73 -12.29 3.28
C LYS A 46 16.66 -11.22 2.20
N LEU A 47 15.56 -10.48 2.14
CA LEU A 47 15.46 -9.25 1.36
C LEU A 47 15.82 -8.07 2.26
N LYS A 48 16.80 -7.29 1.82
CA LYS A 48 17.23 -6.09 2.53
C LYS A 48 17.66 -5.00 1.56
N GLY A 49 17.16 -3.79 1.75
CA GLY A 49 17.52 -2.65 0.92
C GLY A 49 16.70 -1.42 1.22
N ASP A 50 17.02 -0.33 0.55
CA ASP A 50 16.35 0.95 0.68
C ASP A 50 15.83 1.44 -0.66
N MET A 51 14.68 2.09 -0.67
CA MET A 51 14.13 2.80 -1.83
C MET A 51 13.48 4.11 -1.41
N THR A 52 13.53 5.09 -2.30
CA THR A 52 12.80 6.36 -2.16
C THR A 52 11.81 6.56 -3.30
N PHE A 53 10.69 7.23 -3.02
CA PHE A 53 9.67 7.58 -4.00
C PHE A 53 8.91 8.82 -3.56
N ASP A 54 8.37 9.59 -4.52
CA ASP A 54 7.53 10.74 -4.21
C ASP A 54 6.08 10.30 -4.01
N ILE A 55 5.49 10.70 -2.90
CA ILE A 55 4.17 10.24 -2.47
C ILE A 55 3.47 11.32 -1.63
N ILE A 56 2.18 11.16 -1.40
CA ILE A 56 1.46 11.92 -0.37
C ILE A 56 1.31 11.01 0.86
N SER A 57 1.54 11.54 2.06
CA SER A 57 1.33 10.80 3.31
C SER A 57 -0.14 10.74 3.64
N LEU A 58 -0.68 9.54 3.90
CA LEU A 58 -2.07 9.37 4.37
C LEU A 58 -2.30 10.10 5.70
N GLU A 59 -1.28 10.16 6.55
CA GLU A 59 -1.29 10.87 7.83
C GLU A 59 -1.38 12.40 7.68
N SER A 60 -1.20 12.97 6.48
CA SER A 60 -1.42 14.41 6.27
C SER A 60 -2.90 14.80 6.33
N SER A 61 -3.83 13.84 6.22
CA SER A 61 -5.25 14.08 6.42
C SER A 61 -5.61 14.04 7.92
N SER A 62 -6.09 15.17 8.45
CA SER A 62 -6.62 15.22 9.82
C SER A 62 -7.86 14.34 9.99
N THR A 63 -8.69 14.23 8.94
CA THR A 63 -9.88 13.38 8.97
C THR A 63 -9.51 11.90 9.05
N TYR A 64 -8.48 11.47 8.31
CA TYR A 64 -7.96 10.10 8.41
C TYR A 64 -7.49 9.80 9.85
N ASN A 65 -6.70 10.70 10.43
CA ASN A 65 -6.21 10.53 11.81
C ASN A 65 -7.36 10.44 12.82
N LYS A 66 -8.45 11.19 12.62
CA LYS A 66 -9.66 11.09 13.45
C LYS A 66 -10.31 9.71 13.29
N LEU A 67 -10.56 9.27 12.05
CA LEU A 67 -11.18 7.97 11.77
C LEU A 67 -10.35 6.81 12.33
N LEU A 68 -9.02 6.83 12.13
CA LEU A 68 -8.12 5.83 12.68
C LEU A 68 -8.21 5.79 14.21
N ASN A 69 -8.28 6.96 14.85
CA ASN A 69 -8.40 7.04 16.30
C ASN A 69 -9.74 6.57 16.85
N GLU A 70 -10.82 6.77 16.11
CA GLU A 70 -12.18 6.41 16.53
C GLU A 70 -12.48 4.93 16.28
N TYR A 71 -12.16 4.43 15.09
CA TYR A 71 -12.53 3.08 14.65
C TYR A 71 -11.42 2.06 14.88
N LYS A 72 -10.19 2.49 15.16
CA LYS A 72 -9.04 1.63 15.46
C LYS A 72 -8.83 0.51 14.41
N PHE A 73 -9.14 0.78 13.15
CA PHE A 73 -8.82 -0.14 12.06
C PHE A 73 -7.29 -0.25 11.92
N GLY A 74 -6.82 -1.28 11.21
CA GLY A 74 -5.38 -1.46 10.98
C GLY A 74 -4.76 -0.17 10.43
N GLY A 75 -3.66 0.31 11.01
CA GLY A 75 -2.93 1.45 10.47
C GLY A 75 -2.42 1.15 9.06
N GLY A 76 -1.77 2.12 8.41
CA GLY A 76 -1.26 1.90 7.07
C GLY A 76 -2.29 2.19 5.98
N VAL A 77 -1.86 2.08 4.73
CA VAL A 77 -2.75 2.15 3.57
C VAL A 77 -3.57 0.87 3.39
N SER A 78 -3.02 -0.30 3.73
CA SER A 78 -3.73 -1.57 3.59
C SER A 78 -4.90 -1.68 4.57
N GLY A 79 -4.73 -1.20 5.80
CA GLY A 79 -5.81 -1.19 6.79
C GLY A 79 -6.88 -0.14 6.47
N PHE A 80 -6.51 1.04 5.99
CA PHE A 80 -7.48 2.03 5.49
C PHE A 80 -8.28 1.49 4.29
N PHE A 81 -7.61 0.89 3.32
CA PHE A 81 -8.24 0.29 2.14
C PHE A 81 -9.22 -0.83 2.52
N THR A 82 -8.82 -1.70 3.45
CA THR A 82 -9.70 -2.76 3.99
C THR A 82 -10.91 -2.16 4.70
N TRP A 83 -10.70 -1.13 5.52
CA TRP A 83 -11.78 -0.48 6.27
C TRP A 83 -12.81 0.16 5.35
N ILE A 84 -12.37 0.86 4.28
CA ILE A 84 -13.27 1.41 3.25
C ILE A 84 -13.94 0.29 2.45
N GLY A 85 -13.23 -0.81 2.16
CA GLY A 85 -13.75 -1.93 1.38
C GLY A 85 -14.94 -2.66 2.02
N LEU A 86 -15.16 -2.46 3.31
CA LEU A 86 -16.37 -2.93 3.99
C LEU A 86 -17.55 -2.03 3.57
N SER A 87 -18.48 -2.58 2.79
CA SER A 87 -19.60 -1.85 2.19
C SER A 87 -20.41 -1.00 3.17
N VAL A 88 -20.55 -1.44 4.43
CA VAL A 88 -21.21 -0.67 5.49
C VAL A 88 -20.44 0.60 5.82
N ASN A 89 -19.11 0.52 5.95
CA ASN A 89 -18.28 1.69 6.29
C ASN A 89 -18.21 2.67 5.12
N ALA A 90 -18.09 2.17 3.89
CA ALA A 90 -18.13 3.00 2.70
C ALA A 90 -19.42 3.83 2.62
N GLU A 91 -20.56 3.25 2.97
CA GLU A 91 -21.85 3.95 2.93
C GLU A 91 -22.03 4.91 4.13
N VAL A 92 -21.68 4.45 5.34
CA VAL A 92 -21.87 5.22 6.58
C VAL A 92 -20.92 6.40 6.68
N HIS A 93 -19.67 6.26 6.22
CA HIS A 93 -18.61 7.26 6.36
C HIS A 93 -18.20 7.92 5.05
N LYS A 94 -19.07 7.89 4.03
CA LYS A 94 -18.73 8.45 2.70
C LYS A 94 -18.32 9.92 2.74
N GLU A 95 -18.89 10.72 3.64
CA GLU A 95 -18.58 12.14 3.76
C GLU A 95 -17.17 12.33 4.34
N GLU A 96 -16.84 11.59 5.40
CA GLU A 96 -15.50 11.62 5.99
C GLU A 96 -14.45 11.03 5.05
N ILE A 97 -14.77 9.95 4.33
CA ILE A 97 -13.88 9.38 3.31
C ILE A 97 -13.62 10.40 2.20
N HIS A 98 -14.66 11.11 1.75
CA HIS A 98 -14.52 12.16 0.75
C HIS A 98 -13.62 13.30 1.26
N GLU A 99 -13.83 13.76 2.49
CA GLU A 99 -13.00 14.79 3.12
C GLU A 99 -11.53 14.34 3.24
N VAL A 100 -11.28 13.07 3.56
CA VAL A 100 -9.92 12.49 3.52
C VAL A 100 -9.30 12.67 2.14
N LEU A 101 -10.00 12.29 1.08
CA LEU A 101 -9.46 12.38 -0.28
C LEU A 101 -9.23 13.83 -0.75
N GLU A 102 -10.11 14.76 -0.39
CA GLU A 102 -9.93 16.19 -0.69
C GLU A 102 -8.71 16.77 0.04
N GLN A 103 -8.52 16.45 1.32
CA GLN A 103 -7.35 16.89 2.09
C GLN A 103 -6.06 16.35 1.47
N LEU A 104 -6.07 15.08 1.04
CA LEU A 104 -4.91 14.44 0.40
C LEU A 104 -4.62 15.05 -0.98
N GLN A 105 -5.64 15.32 -1.80
CA GLN A 105 -5.46 15.94 -3.11
C GLN A 105 -4.74 17.30 -3.01
N ASN A 106 -5.02 18.05 -1.94
CA ASN A 106 -4.42 19.36 -1.69
C ASN A 106 -3.11 19.31 -0.88
N SER A 107 -2.67 18.10 -0.49
CA SER A 107 -1.45 17.91 0.30
C SER A 107 -0.19 17.95 -0.57
N GLN A 108 0.90 18.43 0.01
CA GLN A 108 2.20 18.41 -0.64
C GLN A 108 2.75 16.99 -0.74
N LYS A 109 3.41 16.68 -1.85
CA LYS A 109 4.20 15.45 -1.97
C LYS A 109 5.44 15.52 -1.09
N VAL A 110 5.76 14.40 -0.46
CA VAL A 110 6.97 14.16 0.31
C VAL A 110 7.82 13.10 -0.38
N THR A 111 9.13 13.13 -0.14
CA THR A 111 10.02 12.05 -0.55
C THR A 111 9.98 10.97 0.52
N GLY A 112 9.18 9.94 0.27
CA GLY A 112 9.12 8.77 1.14
C GLY A 112 10.36 7.89 0.99
N ARG A 113 10.73 7.20 2.07
CA ARG A 113 11.77 6.16 2.09
C ARG A 113 11.21 4.88 2.67
N VAL A 114 11.39 3.76 1.97
CA VAL A 114 11.12 2.42 2.50
C VAL A 114 12.45 1.72 2.71
N THR A 115 12.64 1.19 3.92
CA THR A 115 13.73 0.28 4.26
C THR A 115 13.12 -1.11 4.39
N ILE A 116 13.47 -2.02 3.48
CA ILE A 116 13.07 -3.42 3.54
C ILE A 116 14.05 -4.20 4.40
N ASP A 117 13.53 -4.99 5.33
CA ASP A 117 14.27 -6.01 6.08
C ASP A 117 13.30 -7.15 6.43
N MET A 118 13.31 -8.22 5.64
CA MET A 118 12.41 -9.36 5.83
C MET A 118 13.02 -10.66 5.32
N ASN A 119 12.59 -11.80 5.88
CA ASN A 119 12.85 -13.12 5.34
C ASN A 119 11.70 -13.55 4.43
N VAL A 120 12.00 -14.07 3.25
CA VAL A 120 11.01 -14.60 2.30
C VAL A 120 11.18 -16.10 2.20
N THR A 121 10.07 -16.84 2.24
CA THR A 121 10.07 -18.30 2.23
C THR A 121 9.65 -18.85 0.87
N GLY A 122 10.41 -19.82 0.36
CA GLY A 122 10.05 -20.57 -0.85
C GLY A 122 8.83 -21.45 -0.64
N LEU A 123 7.90 -21.42 -1.61
CA LEU A 123 6.63 -22.14 -1.55
C LEU A 123 6.68 -23.54 -2.17
N TYR A 124 7.63 -23.79 -3.07
CA TYR A 124 7.59 -24.96 -3.95
C TYR A 124 8.85 -25.82 -3.77
N PRO A 125 8.72 -27.15 -3.55
CA PRO A 125 9.86 -28.05 -3.54
C PRO A 125 10.60 -28.02 -4.88
N ASN A 126 11.93 -27.86 -4.85
CA ASN A 126 12.82 -27.89 -6.02
C ASN A 126 12.50 -26.86 -7.13
N VAL A 127 11.76 -25.79 -6.82
CA VAL A 127 11.53 -24.68 -7.74
C VAL A 127 12.18 -23.44 -7.15
N GLU A 128 13.06 -22.82 -7.94
CA GLU A 128 13.61 -21.50 -7.63
C GLU A 128 12.61 -20.43 -8.08
N VAL A 129 12.33 -19.48 -7.19
CA VAL A 129 11.52 -18.29 -7.48
C VAL A 129 12.35 -17.05 -7.19
N THR A 130 12.14 -15.99 -7.98
CA THR A 130 12.76 -14.69 -7.72
C THR A 130 11.82 -13.86 -6.85
N ALA A 131 12.14 -13.78 -5.56
CA ALA A 131 11.42 -12.92 -4.64
C ALA A 131 11.79 -11.46 -4.89
N MET A 132 10.77 -10.60 -5.02
CA MET A 132 10.90 -9.15 -5.19
C MET A 132 10.15 -8.44 -4.06
N ALA A 133 10.82 -7.52 -3.37
CA ALA A 133 10.15 -6.73 -2.33
C ALA A 133 9.16 -5.73 -2.94
N TYR A 134 8.07 -5.46 -2.22
CA TYR A 134 7.11 -4.42 -2.57
C TYR A 134 6.73 -3.56 -1.36
N VAL A 135 6.18 -2.39 -1.67
CA VAL A 135 5.42 -1.55 -0.75
C VAL A 135 4.01 -1.33 -1.29
N ASN A 136 2.98 -1.46 -0.46
CA ASN A 136 1.61 -1.12 -0.82
C ASN A 136 1.45 0.41 -0.85
N VAL A 137 0.79 0.88 -1.88
CA VAL A 137 0.33 2.27 -2.01
C VAL A 137 -1.12 2.26 -2.48
N LEU A 138 -1.87 3.33 -2.23
CA LEU A 138 -3.15 3.54 -2.91
C LEU A 138 -2.96 4.55 -4.03
N GLN A 139 -3.48 4.23 -5.21
CA GLN A 139 -3.67 5.18 -6.29
C GLN A 139 -5.12 5.67 -6.21
N ILE A 140 -5.29 6.97 -6.07
CA ILE A 140 -6.57 7.64 -6.04
C ILE A 140 -6.80 8.29 -7.41
N GLU A 141 -7.99 8.12 -7.97
CA GLU A 141 -8.46 8.76 -9.18
C GLU A 141 -9.78 9.46 -8.91
N ASN A 142 -9.89 10.72 -9.33
CA ASN A 142 -11.13 11.50 -9.20
C ASN A 142 -11.95 11.49 -10.50
N SER A 143 -13.17 12.02 -10.47
CA SER A 143 -14.07 12.10 -11.62
C SER A 143 -13.52 12.86 -12.84
N THR A 144 -12.52 13.73 -12.63
CA THR A 144 -11.84 14.47 -13.72
C THR A 144 -10.65 13.71 -14.32
N GLY A 145 -10.36 12.49 -13.83
CA GLY A 145 -9.23 11.66 -14.26
C GLY A 145 -7.89 12.06 -13.63
N ASN A 146 -7.88 12.96 -12.65
CA ASN A 146 -6.67 13.31 -11.92
C ASN A 146 -6.30 12.17 -10.98
N THR A 147 -5.02 11.78 -11.00
CA THR A 147 -4.50 10.71 -10.15
C THR A 147 -3.41 11.20 -9.21
N PHE A 148 -3.43 10.67 -7.98
CA PHE A 148 -2.34 10.82 -7.03
C PHE A 148 -2.13 9.51 -6.26
N ARG A 149 -0.97 9.40 -5.61
CA ARG A 149 -0.60 8.18 -4.86
C ARG A 149 -0.34 8.53 -3.41
N ILE A 150 -0.79 7.65 -2.54
CA ILE A 150 -0.63 7.76 -1.09
C ILE A 150 0.06 6.54 -0.50
N ALA A 151 0.88 6.77 0.52
CA ALA A 151 1.46 5.75 1.39
C ALA A 151 1.23 6.15 2.84
N SER A 152 1.51 5.23 3.76
CA SER A 152 1.39 5.45 5.19
C SER A 152 2.61 4.89 5.90
N ALA A 153 3.04 5.58 6.95
CA ALA A 153 4.07 5.11 7.88
C ALA A 153 3.46 4.42 9.11
N GLY A 154 2.12 4.43 9.23
CA GLY A 154 1.40 3.96 10.41
C GLY A 154 1.47 2.44 10.65
N ASN A 155 1.68 1.62 9.60
CA ASN A 155 1.86 0.18 9.76
C ASN A 155 2.69 -0.44 8.62
N PRO A 156 4.02 -0.29 8.65
CA PRO A 156 4.92 -0.79 7.61
C PRO A 156 4.83 -2.30 7.34
N ILE A 157 4.48 -3.09 8.37
CA ILE A 157 4.48 -4.56 8.29
C ILE A 157 3.37 -5.05 7.35
N ASP A 158 2.18 -4.42 7.42
CA ASP A 158 1.04 -4.75 6.57
C ASP A 158 1.14 -4.08 5.18
N ASP A 159 1.99 -3.07 5.06
CA ASP A 159 2.21 -2.32 3.80
C ASP A 159 3.49 -2.74 3.07
N THR A 160 4.20 -3.78 3.51
CA THR A 160 5.38 -4.31 2.82
C THR A 160 5.34 -5.83 2.71
N GLY A 161 5.93 -6.36 1.66
CA GLY A 161 5.99 -7.79 1.46
C GLY A 161 6.91 -8.19 0.32
N ALA A 162 6.73 -9.42 -0.15
CA ALA A 162 7.45 -9.93 -1.31
C ALA A 162 6.50 -10.65 -2.27
N THR A 163 6.75 -10.55 -3.56
CA THR A 163 6.09 -11.37 -4.59
C THR A 163 7.10 -12.17 -5.41
N ASP A 164 6.63 -13.19 -6.11
CA ASP A 164 7.38 -13.82 -7.21
C ASP A 164 7.37 -12.93 -8.48
N GLU A 165 8.04 -13.39 -9.54
CA GLU A 165 8.09 -12.76 -10.86
C GLU A 165 6.72 -12.58 -11.54
N ASN A 166 5.69 -13.30 -11.09
CA ASN A 166 4.33 -13.23 -11.62
C ASN A 166 3.43 -12.32 -10.78
N GLY A 167 3.94 -11.74 -9.69
CA GLY A 167 3.17 -10.89 -8.77
C GLY A 167 2.40 -11.64 -7.68
N ASN A 168 2.60 -12.95 -7.55
CA ASN A 168 1.99 -13.74 -6.48
C ASN A 168 2.70 -13.47 -5.16
N ASP A 169 1.95 -13.27 -4.08
CA ASP A 169 2.54 -13.07 -2.75
C ASP A 169 3.34 -14.29 -2.29
N LEU A 170 4.54 -14.02 -1.79
CA LEU A 170 5.39 -15.01 -1.13
C LEU A 170 5.29 -14.84 0.38
N PRO A 171 5.29 -15.94 1.17
CA PRO A 171 5.27 -15.83 2.61
C PRO A 171 6.50 -15.10 3.13
N THR A 172 6.26 -14.08 3.94
CA THR A 172 7.30 -13.33 4.62
C THR A 172 7.33 -13.69 6.11
N LYS A 173 8.51 -13.57 6.71
CA LYS A 173 8.76 -13.72 8.15
C LYS A 173 9.70 -12.64 8.60
N ASP A 174 9.65 -12.30 9.88
CA ASP A 174 10.52 -11.30 10.51
C ASP A 174 10.52 -9.99 9.70
N ASN A 175 9.34 -9.55 9.25
CA ASN A 175 9.21 -8.31 8.49
C ASN A 175 9.42 -7.11 9.43
N ASN A 176 10.64 -6.59 9.43
CA ASN A 176 11.08 -5.44 10.20
C ASN A 176 11.22 -4.20 9.30
N SER A 177 10.52 -4.19 8.17
CA SER A 177 10.57 -3.08 7.23
C SER A 177 9.99 -1.80 7.84
N VAL A 178 10.48 -0.66 7.39
CA VAL A 178 10.08 0.66 7.89
C VAL A 178 9.76 1.57 6.72
N ILE A 179 8.75 2.41 6.89
CA ILE A 179 8.36 3.46 5.94
C ILE A 179 8.54 4.81 6.64
N TYR A 180 9.24 5.73 6.00
CA TYR A 180 9.42 7.11 6.42
C TYR A 180 8.75 8.03 5.41
N LEU A 181 7.95 8.98 5.89
CA LEU A 181 7.18 9.93 5.09
C LEU A 181 7.33 11.35 5.65
#